data_AF-A0A0Q9RFA5-F1
#
_entry.id   AF-A0A0Q9RFA5-F1
#
_cell.length_a   1.000
_cell.length_b   1.000
_cell.length_c   1.000
_cell.angle_alpha   90.00
_cell.angle_beta   90.00
_cell.angle_gamma   90.00
#
_symmetry.space_group_name_H-M   'P 1'
#
loop_
_entity.id
_entity.type
_entity.pdbx_description
1 polymer ?
#
loop_
_entity_poly.entity_id
_entity_poly.type
_entity_poly.pdbx_seq_one_letter_code
_entity_poly.pdbx_strand_id
1 'polypeptide(L)'
;MDWAKVPAKPTIDGEPSYEDIPHGLHNLEAPRWKADDVRRYAYWAVFAGAFGHTYGHNAVMQFHTEERGVGAYGCTRSWIDALNDDGAKQMVHLKNLFLSRPHNERTPDETAICGDPGYRYDRLFVNLGKSYLMAYTYTGRTITLRLGLFSGKRAAVWWFNPRTGESESAGVVDNEGTQEFVPPTVCVPGNDWVLVLDDVDQGFAAPGLPLLR
;
A
#
# COMPACT_ATOMS: atom_id res chain seq x y z
N MET A 1 5.66 -8.40 -11.33
CA MET A 1 6.30 -9.52 -12.02
C MET A 1 6.20 -10.73 -11.10
N ASP A 2 5.88 -11.90 -11.63
CA ASP A 2 6.08 -13.18 -10.94
C ASP A 2 7.53 -13.62 -11.13
N TRP A 3 8.39 -13.23 -10.19
CA TRP A 3 9.83 -13.55 -10.22
C TRP A 3 10.13 -15.02 -9.94
N ALA A 4 9.15 -15.78 -9.45
CA ALA A 4 9.29 -17.21 -9.19
C ALA A 4 9.11 -18.08 -10.45
N LYS A 5 8.71 -17.49 -11.59
CA LYS A 5 8.49 -18.18 -12.87
C LYS A 5 9.40 -17.63 -13.97
N VAL A 6 9.80 -18.52 -14.89
CA VAL A 6 10.64 -18.18 -16.05
C VAL A 6 9.91 -18.55 -17.34
N PRO A 7 9.73 -17.60 -18.30
CA PRO A 7 10.12 -16.19 -18.21
C PRO A 7 9.21 -15.41 -17.24
N ALA A 8 9.80 -14.45 -16.53
CA ALA A 8 9.06 -13.56 -15.63
C ALA A 8 8.02 -12.76 -16.41
N LYS A 9 6.79 -12.70 -15.89
CA LYS A 9 5.68 -11.95 -16.49
C LYS A 9 5.01 -11.03 -15.47
N PRO A 10 4.41 -9.90 -15.90
CA PRO A 10 3.64 -9.05 -15.02
C PRO A 10 2.50 -9.82 -14.35
N THR A 11 2.21 -9.48 -13.09
CA THR A 11 1.12 -10.04 -12.30
C THR A 11 0.36 -8.92 -11.61
N ILE A 12 -0.91 -9.21 -11.32
CA ILE A 12 -1.83 -8.33 -10.62
C ILE A 12 -2.71 -9.20 -9.72
N ASP A 13 -3.06 -8.69 -8.55
CA ASP A 13 -4.18 -9.23 -7.78
C ASP A 13 -5.47 -8.73 -8.44
N GLY A 14 -6.11 -9.62 -9.19
CA GLY A 14 -7.30 -9.32 -9.99
C GLY A 14 -8.60 -9.35 -9.18
N GLU A 15 -8.59 -10.01 -8.02
CA GLU A 15 -9.79 -10.21 -7.20
C GLU A 15 -9.41 -10.45 -5.73
N PRO A 16 -8.92 -9.42 -5.02
CA PRO A 16 -8.69 -9.49 -3.58
C PRO A 16 -10.01 -9.59 -2.80
N SER A 17 -9.94 -9.69 -1.48
CA SER A 17 -11.11 -9.53 -0.61
C SER A 17 -11.81 -8.18 -0.87
N TYR A 18 -13.11 -8.23 -1.16
CA TYR A 18 -13.89 -7.02 -1.46
C TYR A 18 -14.29 -6.25 -0.21
N GLU A 19 -14.36 -4.92 -0.29
CA GLU A 19 -14.91 -4.11 0.79
C GLU A 19 -16.37 -4.52 1.07
N ASP A 20 -16.68 -4.63 2.36
CA ASP A 20 -18.00 -4.99 2.90
C ASP A 20 -18.50 -6.40 2.50
N ILE A 21 -17.62 -7.30 2.04
CA ILE A 21 -17.97 -8.72 1.88
C ILE A 21 -17.66 -9.50 3.18
N PRO A 22 -18.51 -10.45 3.62
CA PRO A 22 -18.23 -11.26 4.81
C PRO A 22 -16.96 -12.09 4.65
N HIS A 23 -16.22 -12.25 5.76
CA HIS A 23 -15.03 -13.10 5.80
C HIS A 23 -15.42 -14.53 5.45
N GLY A 24 -14.79 -15.07 4.40
CA GLY A 24 -15.08 -16.42 3.91
C GLY A 24 -16.39 -16.55 3.13
N LEU A 25 -17.05 -15.43 2.78
CA LEU A 25 -18.22 -15.32 1.89
C LEU A 25 -19.54 -15.93 2.40
N HIS A 26 -19.50 -17.14 2.93
CA HIS A 26 -20.67 -17.99 3.15
C HIS A 26 -21.37 -17.77 4.50
N ASN A 27 -20.63 -17.31 5.52
CA ASN A 27 -21.21 -16.96 6.81
C ASN A 27 -21.54 -15.46 6.82
N LEU A 28 -22.82 -15.11 6.70
CA LEU A 28 -23.27 -13.72 6.64
C LEU A 28 -23.10 -12.97 7.96
N GLU A 29 -22.99 -13.69 9.07
CA GLU A 29 -22.72 -13.14 10.41
C GLU A 29 -21.22 -12.96 10.70
N ALA A 30 -20.35 -13.39 9.77
CA ALA A 30 -18.93 -13.16 9.91
C ALA A 30 -18.61 -11.65 9.83
N PRO A 31 -17.49 -11.20 10.43
CA PRO A 31 -16.97 -9.87 10.17
C PRO A 31 -16.85 -9.61 8.67
N ARG A 32 -17.03 -8.35 8.26
CA ARG A 32 -16.87 -7.93 6.87
C ARG A 32 -15.54 -7.24 6.68
N TRP A 33 -14.88 -7.47 5.55
CA TRP A 33 -13.64 -6.79 5.20
C TRP A 33 -13.86 -5.28 5.12
N LYS A 34 -12.95 -4.51 5.69
CA LYS A 34 -13.05 -3.04 5.80
C LYS A 34 -12.02 -2.32 4.93
N ALA A 35 -12.14 -1.01 4.84
CA ALA A 35 -11.23 -0.17 4.03
C ALA A 35 -9.75 -0.42 4.34
N ASP A 36 -9.40 -0.61 5.61
CA ASP A 36 -8.02 -0.90 6.02
C ASP A 36 -7.54 -2.29 5.57
N ASP A 37 -8.42 -3.30 5.56
CA ASP A 37 -8.12 -4.60 4.97
C ASP A 37 -7.84 -4.46 3.47
N VAL A 38 -8.69 -3.74 2.76
CA VAL A 38 -8.53 -3.51 1.32
C VAL A 38 -7.22 -2.79 1.02
N ARG A 39 -6.86 -1.76 1.79
CA ARG A 39 -5.54 -1.10 1.66
C ARG A 39 -4.41 -2.09 1.88
N ARG A 40 -4.48 -2.94 2.91
CA ARG A 40 -3.45 -3.97 3.15
C ARG A 40 -3.25 -4.86 1.92
N TYR A 41 -4.32 -5.40 1.33
CA TYR A 41 -4.22 -6.20 0.10
C TYR A 41 -3.60 -5.42 -1.06
N ALA A 42 -4.06 -4.18 -1.26
CA ALA A 42 -3.60 -3.32 -2.35
C ALA A 42 -2.09 -3.01 -2.25
N TYR A 43 -1.65 -2.55 -1.08
CA TYR A 43 -0.26 -2.19 -0.85
C TYR A 43 0.63 -3.45 -0.80
N TRP A 44 0.21 -4.54 -0.17
CA TRP A 44 0.99 -5.78 -0.19
C TRP A 44 1.19 -6.32 -1.60
N ALA A 45 0.14 -6.38 -2.43
CA ALA A 45 0.24 -6.88 -3.80
C ALA A 45 1.22 -6.05 -4.63
N VAL A 46 1.08 -4.71 -4.63
CA VAL A 46 1.95 -3.83 -5.40
C VAL A 46 3.38 -3.88 -4.85
N PHE A 47 3.57 -3.83 -3.53
CA PHE A 47 4.89 -3.92 -2.95
C PHE A 47 5.56 -5.29 -3.16
N ALA A 48 4.80 -6.38 -3.26
CA ALA A 48 5.32 -7.71 -3.62
C ALA A 48 5.69 -7.81 -5.11
N GLY A 49 5.43 -6.77 -5.90
CA GLY A 49 5.87 -6.65 -7.29
C GLY A 49 4.74 -6.66 -8.30
N ALA A 50 3.46 -6.68 -7.90
CA ALA A 50 2.37 -6.50 -8.85
C ALA A 50 2.52 -5.16 -9.61
N PHE A 51 2.10 -5.13 -10.87
CA PHE A 51 2.16 -3.91 -11.69
C PHE A 51 1.03 -2.92 -11.37
N GLY A 52 0.05 -3.35 -10.57
CA GLY A 52 -1.11 -2.59 -10.15
C GLY A 52 -1.97 -3.42 -9.20
N HIS A 53 -3.21 -2.98 -8.99
CA HIS A 53 -4.17 -3.65 -8.13
C HIS A 53 -5.60 -3.44 -8.64
N THR A 54 -6.46 -4.43 -8.43
CA THR A 54 -7.90 -4.33 -8.74
C THR A 54 -8.67 -4.28 -7.44
N TYR A 55 -9.46 -3.22 -7.26
CA TYR A 55 -10.36 -3.07 -6.12
C TYR A 55 -11.73 -3.70 -6.41
N GLY A 56 -12.38 -4.21 -5.36
CA GLY A 56 -13.76 -4.65 -5.44
C GLY A 56 -14.53 -4.31 -4.17
N HIS A 57 -15.84 -4.12 -4.34
CA HIS A 57 -16.79 -3.86 -3.27
C HIS A 57 -17.99 -4.78 -3.44
N ASN A 58 -18.49 -5.36 -2.34
CA ASN A 58 -19.59 -6.32 -2.34
C ASN A 58 -20.83 -5.80 -3.08
N ALA A 59 -21.29 -4.59 -2.75
CA ALA A 59 -22.42 -3.94 -3.44
C ALA A 59 -22.13 -3.59 -4.92
N VAL A 60 -20.96 -3.03 -5.21
CA VAL A 60 -20.62 -2.50 -6.55
C VAL A 60 -20.49 -3.60 -7.59
N MET A 61 -19.78 -4.69 -7.27
CA MET A 61 -19.53 -5.78 -8.22
C MET A 61 -20.82 -6.45 -8.72
N GLN A 62 -21.89 -6.45 -7.90
CA GLN A 62 -23.19 -7.04 -8.23
C GLN A 62 -24.25 -6.00 -8.62
N PHE A 63 -23.88 -4.71 -8.69
CA PHE A 63 -24.78 -3.59 -8.92
C PHE A 63 -26.05 -3.67 -8.04
N HIS A 64 -25.86 -3.93 -6.74
CA HIS A 64 -26.99 -4.09 -5.81
C HIS A 64 -27.79 -2.79 -5.69
N THR A 65 -29.12 -2.90 -5.72
CA THR A 65 -30.02 -1.79 -5.38
C THR A 65 -30.98 -2.27 -4.29
N GLU A 66 -31.46 -1.34 -3.46
CA GLU A 66 -32.30 -1.69 -2.30
C GLU A 66 -33.59 -2.44 -2.70
N GLU A 67 -34.14 -2.15 -3.88
CA GLU A 67 -35.35 -2.81 -4.38
C GLU A 67 -35.15 -4.31 -4.65
N ARG A 68 -33.91 -4.78 -4.77
CA ARG A 68 -33.59 -6.22 -4.92
C ARG A 68 -33.68 -6.99 -3.61
N GLY A 69 -33.89 -6.34 -2.48
CA GLY A 69 -33.86 -6.98 -1.16
C GLY A 69 -32.44 -7.40 -0.78
N VAL A 70 -32.25 -8.62 -0.28
CA VAL A 70 -30.92 -9.12 0.13
C VAL A 70 -30.20 -9.74 -1.07
N GLY A 71 -29.12 -9.11 -1.50
CA GLY A 71 -28.21 -9.57 -2.55
C GLY A 71 -27.25 -10.68 -2.11
N ALA A 72 -26.35 -11.06 -3.00
CA ALA A 72 -25.31 -12.05 -2.70
C ALA A 72 -24.44 -11.57 -1.53
N TYR A 73 -23.96 -12.54 -0.74
CA TYR A 73 -23.08 -12.27 0.40
C TYR A 73 -23.69 -11.29 1.42
N GLY A 74 -25.02 -11.36 1.58
CA GLY A 74 -25.78 -10.55 2.51
C GLY A 74 -25.71 -9.05 2.20
N CYS A 75 -25.53 -8.68 0.94
CA CYS A 75 -25.48 -7.28 0.53
C CYS A 75 -26.90 -6.67 0.61
N THR A 76 -27.05 -5.59 1.37
CA THR A 76 -28.30 -4.83 1.45
C THR A 76 -28.12 -3.38 1.01
N ARG A 77 -26.90 -3.00 0.63
CA ARG A 77 -26.50 -1.61 0.38
C ARG A 77 -26.49 -1.32 -1.12
N SER A 78 -27.03 -0.16 -1.50
CA SER A 78 -26.97 0.35 -2.86
C SER A 78 -25.52 0.49 -3.36
N TRP A 79 -25.28 0.03 -4.59
CA TRP A 79 -23.99 0.17 -5.27
C TRP A 79 -23.59 1.64 -5.46
N ILE A 80 -24.56 2.53 -5.62
CA ILE A 80 -24.32 3.97 -5.81
C ILE A 80 -23.73 4.57 -4.54
N ASP A 81 -24.27 4.21 -3.38
CA ASP A 81 -23.77 4.70 -2.09
C ASP A 81 -22.40 4.10 -1.77
N ALA A 82 -22.19 2.83 -2.13
CA ALA A 82 -20.92 2.13 -1.94
C ALA A 82 -19.77 2.73 -2.77
N LEU A 83 -20.04 3.50 -3.83
CA LEU A 83 -18.99 4.26 -4.53
C LEU A 83 -18.31 5.30 -3.63
N ASN A 84 -18.98 5.69 -2.55
CA ASN A 84 -18.50 6.68 -1.60
C ASN A 84 -17.82 6.06 -0.37
N ASP A 85 -17.64 4.75 -0.31
CA ASP A 85 -16.94 4.12 0.81
C ASP A 85 -15.44 4.40 0.78
N ASP A 86 -14.83 4.30 1.97
CA ASP A 86 -13.47 4.72 2.21
C ASP A 86 -12.47 3.94 1.35
N GLY A 87 -12.61 2.61 1.25
CA GLY A 87 -11.73 1.79 0.41
C GLY A 87 -11.79 2.21 -1.06
N ALA A 88 -12.99 2.46 -1.60
CA ALA A 88 -13.18 2.95 -2.96
C ALA A 88 -12.45 4.27 -3.22
N LYS A 89 -12.55 5.24 -2.30
CA LYS A 89 -11.89 6.56 -2.41
C LYS A 89 -10.38 6.47 -2.24
N GLN A 90 -9.88 5.52 -1.45
CA GLN A 90 -8.47 5.43 -1.07
C GLN A 90 -7.57 4.82 -2.15
N MET A 91 -8.12 4.03 -3.09
CA MET A 91 -7.30 3.37 -4.14
C MET A 91 -6.54 4.35 -5.04
N VAL A 92 -7.02 5.59 -5.17
CA VAL A 92 -6.31 6.64 -5.92
C VAL A 92 -4.97 6.99 -5.27
N HIS A 93 -4.85 6.87 -3.95
CA HIS A 93 -3.62 7.19 -3.21
C HIS A 93 -2.50 6.20 -3.52
N LEU A 94 -2.82 4.91 -3.64
CA LEU A 94 -1.89 3.88 -4.10
C LEU A 94 -1.34 4.23 -5.49
N LYS A 95 -2.24 4.53 -6.44
CA LYS A 95 -1.85 4.92 -7.81
C LYS A 95 -0.92 6.14 -7.78
N ASN A 96 -1.31 7.18 -7.06
CA ASN A 96 -0.57 8.44 -7.04
C ASN A 96 0.81 8.28 -6.41
N LEU A 97 0.93 7.53 -5.32
CA LEU A 97 2.23 7.22 -4.70
C LEU A 97 3.17 6.55 -5.69
N PHE A 98 2.74 5.46 -6.34
CA PHE A 98 3.62 4.71 -7.24
C PHE A 98 3.93 5.43 -8.55
N LEU A 99 3.09 6.38 -8.98
CA LEU A 99 3.37 7.26 -10.12
C LEU A 99 4.18 8.51 -9.77
N SER A 100 4.35 8.80 -8.47
CA SER A 100 5.18 9.91 -7.99
C SER A 100 6.69 9.62 -8.03
N ARG A 101 7.10 8.39 -8.35
CA ARG A 101 8.51 7.97 -8.49
C ARG A 101 8.74 7.15 -9.77
N PRO A 102 9.99 6.99 -10.24
CA PRO A 102 10.29 6.17 -11.42
C PRO A 102 9.78 4.72 -11.29
N HIS A 103 8.70 4.40 -12.02
CA HIS A 103 7.99 3.12 -11.84
C HIS A 103 8.70 1.89 -12.42
N ASN A 104 9.37 2.03 -13.57
CA ASN A 104 9.84 0.90 -14.38
C ASN A 104 11.09 0.18 -13.82
N GLU A 105 11.74 0.79 -12.83
CA GLU A 105 12.97 0.28 -12.21
C GLU A 105 12.75 -0.24 -10.79
N ARG A 106 11.48 -0.28 -10.35
CA ARG A 106 11.12 -0.70 -9.02
C ARG A 106 11.24 -2.22 -8.87
N THR A 107 11.88 -2.66 -7.79
CA THR A 107 11.97 -4.07 -7.42
C THR A 107 11.63 -4.27 -5.93
N PRO A 108 10.85 -5.31 -5.57
CA PRO A 108 10.72 -5.74 -4.18
C PRO A 108 12.09 -6.15 -3.62
N ASP A 109 12.42 -5.70 -2.41
CA ASP A 109 13.70 -6.03 -1.78
C ASP A 109 13.55 -6.17 -0.25
N GLU A 110 13.34 -7.38 0.22
CA GLU A 110 13.25 -7.67 1.65
C GLU A 110 14.61 -7.60 2.36
N THR A 111 15.73 -7.61 1.64
CA THR A 111 17.08 -7.59 2.23
C THR A 111 17.44 -6.23 2.83
N ALA A 112 16.68 -5.19 2.49
CA ALA A 112 16.77 -3.87 3.09
C ALA A 112 16.28 -3.85 4.55
N ILE A 113 15.45 -4.81 4.98
CA ILE A 113 14.92 -4.86 6.34
C ILE A 113 15.99 -5.38 7.30
N CYS A 114 16.30 -4.60 8.34
CA CYS A 114 17.20 -5.00 9.41
C CYS A 114 16.40 -5.55 10.59
N GLY A 115 16.61 -6.82 10.93
CA GLY A 115 15.94 -7.48 12.05
C GLY A 115 14.75 -8.34 11.61
N ASP A 116 13.69 -8.34 12.39
CA ASP A 116 12.49 -9.15 12.12
C ASP A 116 11.60 -8.47 11.06
N PRO A 117 11.41 -9.08 9.87
CA PRO A 117 10.51 -8.55 8.85
C PRO A 117 9.03 -8.61 9.27
N GLY A 118 8.71 -9.31 10.35
CA GLY A 118 7.37 -9.46 10.89
C GLY A 118 6.57 -10.57 10.23
N TYR A 119 5.42 -10.84 10.85
CA TYR A 119 4.50 -11.90 10.47
C TYR A 119 3.07 -11.37 10.46
N ARG A 120 2.24 -11.88 9.53
CA ARG A 120 0.87 -11.41 9.29
C ARG A 120 0.84 -9.88 9.14
N TYR A 121 0.07 -9.18 9.96
CA TYR A 121 -0.18 -7.75 9.87
C TYR A 121 1.04 -6.89 10.18
N ASP A 122 2.02 -7.44 10.90
CA ASP A 122 3.31 -6.80 11.16
C ASP A 122 4.36 -7.02 10.07
N ARG A 123 4.01 -7.74 8.98
CA ARG A 123 4.92 -7.96 7.85
C ARG A 123 5.20 -6.65 7.14
N LEU A 124 6.48 -6.28 7.08
CA LEU A 124 6.97 -5.17 6.28
C LEU A 124 7.18 -5.61 4.83
N PHE A 125 6.89 -4.70 3.90
CA PHE A 125 7.25 -4.85 2.51
C PHE A 125 8.06 -3.65 2.06
N VAL A 126 9.16 -3.90 1.34
CA VAL A 126 10.07 -2.85 0.88
C VAL A 126 10.23 -2.94 -0.64
N ASN A 127 10.25 -1.77 -1.28
CA ASN A 127 10.60 -1.61 -2.68
C ASN A 127 11.76 -0.65 -2.84
N LEU A 128 12.65 -1.00 -3.75
CA LEU A 128 13.81 -0.21 -4.14
C LEU A 128 13.63 0.28 -5.58
N GLY A 129 13.91 1.54 -5.83
CA GLY A 129 14.24 2.08 -7.15
C GLY A 129 15.70 2.51 -7.18
N LYS A 130 16.19 3.09 -8.28
CA LYS A 130 17.61 3.51 -8.33
C LYS A 130 17.90 4.69 -7.42
N SER A 131 16.90 5.54 -7.18
CA SER A 131 17.05 6.80 -6.45
C SER A 131 16.07 6.97 -5.28
N TYR A 132 15.41 5.88 -4.87
CA TYR A 132 14.47 5.91 -3.76
C TYR A 132 14.27 4.51 -3.15
N LEU A 133 13.76 4.48 -1.93
CA LEU A 133 13.27 3.30 -1.24
C LEU A 133 11.89 3.61 -0.64
N MET A 134 10.95 2.66 -0.72
CA MET A 134 9.67 2.73 -0.02
C MET A 134 9.48 1.52 0.89
N ALA A 135 8.93 1.71 2.08
CA ALA A 135 8.55 0.63 2.99
C ALA A 135 7.11 0.80 3.48
N TYR A 136 6.28 -0.25 3.35
CA TYR A 136 4.90 -0.25 3.84
C TYR A 136 4.80 -1.02 5.15
N THR A 137 4.11 -0.42 6.12
CA THR A 137 3.72 -1.02 7.39
C THR A 137 2.21 -0.90 7.56
N TYR A 138 1.51 -2.01 7.80
CA TYR A 138 0.05 -1.98 7.96
C TYR A 138 -0.37 -1.62 9.40
N THR A 139 0.44 -1.97 10.39
CA THR A 139 0.16 -1.71 11.82
C THR A 139 0.72 -0.38 12.29
N GLY A 140 1.57 0.30 11.51
CA GLY A 140 2.31 1.46 11.99
C GLY A 140 3.47 1.10 12.92
N ARG A 141 3.91 -0.17 12.94
CA ARG A 141 5.10 -0.57 13.69
C ARG A 141 6.36 0.15 13.21
N THR A 142 7.30 0.32 14.12
CA THR A 142 8.65 0.82 13.84
C THR A 142 9.35 0.01 12.74
N ILE A 143 10.07 0.71 11.87
CA ILE A 143 10.75 0.16 10.70
C ILE A 143 12.27 0.39 10.86
N THR A 144 13.07 -0.67 10.75
CA THR A 144 14.53 -0.56 10.75
C THR A 144 15.08 -1.02 9.41
N LEU A 145 15.81 -0.15 8.72
CA LEU A 145 16.30 -0.40 7.35
C LEU A 145 17.81 -0.23 7.24
N ARG A 146 18.40 -0.99 6.34
CA ARG A 146 19.73 -0.72 5.78
C ARG A 146 19.61 0.35 4.70
N LEU A 147 20.34 1.45 4.87
CA LEU A 147 20.45 2.52 3.89
C LEU A 147 21.68 2.34 2.99
N GLY A 148 21.85 3.21 2.00
CA GLY A 148 22.91 3.11 0.99
C GLY A 148 22.60 2.11 -0.14
N LEU A 149 21.32 1.78 -0.32
CA LEU A 149 20.85 0.84 -1.35
C LEU A 149 20.37 1.53 -2.64
N PHE A 150 20.21 2.86 -2.60
CA PHE A 150 19.84 3.70 -3.74
C PHE A 150 20.84 4.87 -3.86
N SER A 151 20.74 5.67 -4.92
CA SER A 151 21.64 6.79 -5.20
C SER A 151 21.61 7.89 -4.15
N GLY A 152 22.60 8.79 -4.21
CA GLY A 152 22.69 9.95 -3.34
C GLY A 152 23.32 9.63 -1.99
N LYS A 153 23.99 10.63 -1.41
CA LYS A 153 24.61 10.51 -0.07
C LYS A 153 23.62 10.79 1.05
N ARG A 154 22.50 11.44 0.75
CA ARG A 154 21.48 11.83 1.72
C ARG A 154 20.10 11.48 1.20
N ALA A 155 19.23 11.10 2.13
CA ALA A 155 17.86 10.72 1.85
C ALA A 155 16.89 11.71 2.48
N ALA A 156 15.98 12.29 1.68
CA ALA A 156 14.80 12.98 2.18
C ALA A 156 13.82 11.94 2.72
N VAL A 157 13.31 12.16 3.93
CA VAL A 157 12.43 11.23 4.64
C VAL A 157 10.99 11.75 4.61
N TRP A 158 10.07 10.89 4.18
CA TRP A 158 8.64 11.19 4.14
C TRP A 158 7.80 10.07 4.74
N TRP A 159 6.72 10.45 5.40
CA TRP A 159 5.63 9.57 5.77
C TRP A 159 4.43 9.86 4.88
N PHE A 160 4.07 8.91 4.03
CA PHE A 160 2.87 8.97 3.19
C PHE A 160 1.72 8.21 3.85
N ASN A 161 0.56 8.87 3.96
CA ASN A 161 -0.65 8.34 4.58
C ASN A 161 -1.55 7.67 3.52
N PRO A 162 -1.70 6.33 3.50
CA PRO A 162 -2.54 5.61 2.54
C PRO A 162 -4.04 5.93 2.63
N ARG A 163 -4.50 6.46 3.78
CA ARG A 163 -5.91 6.79 4.02
C ARG A 163 -6.32 8.13 3.42
N THR A 164 -5.39 9.09 3.37
CA THR A 164 -5.68 10.47 2.96
C THR A 164 -4.91 10.91 1.71
N GLY A 165 -3.83 10.20 1.38
CA GLY A 165 -2.92 10.58 0.30
C GLY A 165 -1.96 11.72 0.64
N GLU A 166 -1.96 12.19 1.89
CA GLU A 166 -1.08 13.26 2.37
C GLU A 166 0.32 12.72 2.71
N SER A 167 1.30 13.61 2.64
CA SER A 167 2.70 13.33 2.97
C SER A 167 3.22 14.30 4.02
N GLU A 168 3.93 13.78 5.00
CA GLU A 168 4.60 14.54 6.06
C GLU A 168 6.13 14.39 5.90
N SER A 169 6.87 15.50 5.87
CA SER A 169 8.33 15.44 5.87
C SER A 169 8.85 15.13 7.27
N ALA A 170 9.81 14.22 7.35
CA ALA A 170 10.50 13.84 8.58
C ALA A 170 12.00 14.22 8.55
N GLY A 171 12.39 15.14 7.66
CA GLY A 171 13.75 15.66 7.56
C GLY A 171 14.62 14.92 6.53
N VAL A 172 15.93 14.97 6.77
CA VAL A 172 16.96 14.39 5.89
C VAL A 172 17.93 13.59 6.73
N VAL A 173 18.35 12.43 6.21
CA VAL A 173 19.30 11.52 6.87
C VAL A 173 20.44 11.19 5.92
N ASP A 174 21.56 10.71 6.44
CA ASP A 174 22.61 10.14 5.59
C ASP A 174 22.12 8.81 5.02
N ASN A 175 22.33 8.60 3.72
CA ASN A 175 21.91 7.39 3.02
C ASN A 175 22.97 6.29 3.19
N GLU A 176 23.25 5.92 4.44
CA GLU A 176 24.20 4.86 4.78
C GLU A 176 23.88 4.22 6.13
N GLY A 177 24.44 3.02 6.36
CA GLY A 177 24.31 2.34 7.64
C GLY A 177 22.92 1.76 7.87
N THR A 178 22.50 1.72 9.14
CA THR A 178 21.20 1.20 9.57
C THR A 178 20.47 2.26 10.36
N GLN A 179 19.21 2.48 10.04
CA GLN A 179 18.39 3.51 10.68
C GLN A 179 17.00 2.99 11.03
N GLU A 180 16.52 3.49 12.16
CA GLU A 180 15.17 3.25 12.67
C GLU A 180 14.25 4.43 12.34
N PHE A 181 13.03 4.13 11.92
CA PHE A 181 12.00 5.08 11.55
C PHE A 181 10.70 4.72 12.27
N VAL A 182 10.14 5.69 13.00
CA VAL A 182 8.91 5.54 13.77
C VAL A 182 7.77 6.29 13.07
N PRO A 183 6.72 5.60 12.59
CA PRO A 183 5.57 6.27 12.00
C PRO A 183 4.84 7.18 13.01
N PRO A 184 4.20 8.27 12.57
CA PRO A 184 3.52 9.23 13.46
C PRO A 184 2.14 8.71 13.92
N THR A 185 2.10 7.50 14.48
CA THR A 185 0.85 6.85 14.90
C THR A 185 1.06 5.86 16.04
N VAL A 186 -0.06 5.40 16.62
CA VAL A 186 -0.06 4.26 17.54
C VAL A 186 -0.02 2.97 16.73
N CYS A 187 0.79 2.02 17.18
CA CYS A 187 0.93 0.70 16.54
C CYS A 187 -0.34 -0.15 16.76
N VAL A 188 -1.21 -0.20 15.75
CA VAL A 188 -2.46 -0.97 15.72
C VAL A 188 -2.84 -1.25 14.25
N PRO A 189 -3.39 -2.44 13.93
CA PRO A 189 -3.90 -2.74 12.59
C PRO A 189 -4.75 -1.62 11.99
N GLY A 190 -4.44 -1.24 10.75
CA GLY A 190 -5.16 -0.22 9.99
C GLY A 190 -4.63 1.20 10.12
N ASN A 191 -3.70 1.45 11.06
CA ASN A 191 -2.90 2.68 11.11
C ASN A 191 -1.66 2.57 10.20
N ASP A 192 -1.89 2.19 8.95
CA ASP A 192 -0.88 1.94 7.95
C ASP A 192 -0.12 3.19 7.46
N TRP A 193 1.15 3.04 7.12
CA TRP A 193 1.99 4.12 6.60
C TRP A 193 2.94 3.59 5.53
N VAL A 194 3.34 4.47 4.62
CA VAL A 194 4.49 4.24 3.75
C VAL A 194 5.61 5.20 4.14
N LEU A 195 6.75 4.65 4.55
CA LEU A 195 8.01 5.39 4.59
C LEU A 195 8.51 5.54 3.16
N VAL A 196 8.83 6.76 2.74
CA VAL A 196 9.50 7.03 1.46
C VAL A 196 10.82 7.72 1.75
N LEU A 197 11.90 7.16 1.22
CA LEU A 197 13.25 7.70 1.28
C LEU A 197 13.68 8.04 -0.15
N ASP A 198 13.98 9.30 -0.40
CA ASP A 198 14.37 9.78 -1.73
C ASP A 198 15.78 10.33 -1.72
N ASP A 199 16.56 10.05 -2.76
CA ASP A 199 17.77 10.80 -3.03
C ASP A 199 17.43 12.31 -3.14
N VAL A 200 17.98 13.10 -2.22
CA VAL A 200 17.71 14.55 -2.13
C VAL A 200 18.03 15.26 -3.44
N ASP A 201 19.03 14.79 -4.18
CA ASP A 201 19.51 15.44 -5.40
C ASP A 201 18.54 15.24 -6.59
N GLN A 202 17.57 14.32 -6.48
CA GLN A 202 16.51 14.15 -7.48
C GLN A 202 15.40 15.21 -7.38
N GLY A 203 15.27 15.89 -6.23
CA GLY A 203 14.29 16.96 -6.06
C GLY A 203 12.83 16.51 -6.27
N PHE A 204 12.49 15.26 -5.95
CA PHE A 204 11.12 14.78 -6.10
C PHE A 204 10.15 15.59 -5.21
N ALA A 205 8.95 15.84 -5.74
CA ALA A 205 7.86 16.39 -4.95
C ALA A 205 7.43 15.39 -3.84
N ALA A 206 6.67 15.90 -2.86
CA ALA A 206 6.12 15.08 -1.79
C ALA A 206 5.42 13.83 -2.37
N PRO A 207 5.58 12.64 -1.76
CA PRO A 207 4.98 11.41 -2.28
C PRO A 207 3.48 11.55 -2.53
N GLY A 208 3.00 10.98 -3.64
CA GLY A 208 1.61 11.14 -4.10
C GLY A 208 1.37 12.36 -5.00
N LEU A 209 2.30 13.30 -5.09
CA LEU A 209 2.25 14.37 -6.09
C LEU A 209 2.92 13.91 -7.41
N PRO A 210 2.46 14.40 -8.57
CA PRO A 210 3.01 13.98 -9.85
C PRO A 210 4.49 14.37 -9.98
N LEU A 211 5.26 13.54 -10.69
CA LEU A 211 6.60 13.90 -11.14
C LEU A 211 6.51 15.17 -11.99
N LEU A 212 7.28 16.20 -11.61
CA LEU A 212 7.49 17.35 -12.47
C LEU A 212 8.21 16.86 -13.73
N ARG A 213 7.59 17.11 -14.89
CA ARG A 213 8.19 16.81 -16.19
C ARG A 213 9.19 17.89 -16.58
#